data_AF-A0A9W7DP35-F1
#
_entry.id   AF-A0A9W7DP35-F1
#
_cell.length_a   1.000
_cell.length_b   1.000
_cell.length_c   1.000
_cell.angle_alpha   90.00
_cell.angle_beta   90.00
_cell.angle_gamma   90.00
#
_symmetry.space_group_name_H-M   'P 1'
#
loop_
_entity.id
_entity.type
_entity.pdbx_description
1 polymer ?
#
loop_
_entity_poly.entity_id
_entity_poly.type
_entity_poly.pdbx_seq_one_letter_code
_entity_poly.pdbx_strand_id
1 'polypeptide(L)'
;MSVVSPFSPPARLTVDCAMGCASTLLPALLPHLSPHLTLNLLNVRPPLCPEVNTAVNELCGSEFVQNSRTVPKVYNGDAKNWADLAVSVDGDVDRIVFFRGGGEGTGGRVTLFDGDRINSLITGWIVRATEKETWEGNKIRVGAVQTAYANSNSTKYLRGLGVECSVVKTGVRLVS
;
A
#
# COMPACT_ATOMS: atom_id res chain seq x y z
N MET A 1 7.13 23.44 -0.45
CA MET A 1 7.57 22.19 0.18
C MET A 1 7.43 22.35 1.69
N SER A 2 6.46 21.70 2.34
CA SER A 2 6.58 21.51 3.78
C SER A 2 7.49 20.30 3.98
N VAL A 3 8.75 20.57 4.29
CA VAL A 3 9.66 19.56 4.86
C VAL A 3 8.96 19.01 6.09
N VAL A 4 8.81 17.69 6.18
CA VAL A 4 8.27 17.04 7.38
C VAL A 4 9.07 17.57 8.56
N SER A 5 8.38 18.19 9.52
CA SER A 5 9.08 18.86 10.61
C SER A 5 9.93 17.83 11.37
N PRO A 6 11.15 18.18 11.80
CA PRO A 6 12.01 17.27 12.58
C PRO A 6 11.42 16.90 13.96
N PHE A 7 10.27 17.48 14.32
CA PHE A 7 9.54 17.24 15.57
C PHE A 7 8.20 16.52 15.37
N SER A 8 7.88 16.08 14.15
CA SER A 8 6.68 15.27 13.93
C SER A 8 6.90 13.87 14.49
N PRO A 9 5.95 13.29 15.25
CA PRO A 9 6.06 11.91 15.70
C PRO A 9 6.25 10.98 14.50
N PRO A 10 6.96 9.83 14.67
CA PRO A 10 7.13 8.85 13.61
C PRO A 10 5.79 8.55 12.94
N ALA A 11 5.79 8.47 11.62
CA ALA A 11 4.65 7.93 10.92
C ALA A 11 4.42 6.51 11.46
N ARG A 12 3.17 6.19 11.83
CA ARG A 12 2.80 4.86 12.31
C ARG A 12 1.99 4.17 11.23
N LEU A 13 2.34 2.92 10.95
CA LEU A 13 1.64 2.09 9.97
C LEU A 13 1.39 0.71 10.58
N THR A 14 0.15 0.25 10.53
CA THR A 14 -0.16 -1.15 10.84
C THR A 14 0.00 -1.98 9.58
N VAL A 15 0.72 -3.09 9.64
CA VAL A 15 0.97 -3.98 8.52
C VAL A 15 0.39 -5.35 8.84
N ASP A 16 -0.54 -5.81 8.02
CA ASP A 16 -0.98 -7.21 7.98
C ASP A 16 -0.03 -7.99 7.05
N CYS A 17 0.77 -8.87 7.65
CA CYS A 17 1.81 -9.66 6.99
C CYS A 17 1.28 -10.94 6.30
N ALA A 18 -0.04 -11.16 6.31
CA ALA A 18 -0.73 -12.27 5.64
C ALA A 18 -0.24 -13.68 6.00
N MET A 19 0.40 -13.83 7.16
CA MET A 19 1.12 -15.05 7.56
C MET A 19 2.19 -15.49 6.55
N GLY A 20 2.66 -14.56 5.71
CA GLY A 20 3.57 -14.80 4.58
C GLY A 20 5.00 -14.31 4.81
N CYS A 21 5.72 -14.07 3.71
CA CYS A 21 7.14 -13.70 3.68
C CYS A 21 7.46 -12.38 4.41
N ALA A 22 6.49 -11.45 4.48
CA ALA A 22 6.64 -10.20 5.22
C ALA A 22 6.96 -10.40 6.71
N SER A 23 6.54 -11.54 7.27
CA SER A 23 6.81 -11.96 8.65
C SER A 23 8.30 -12.00 8.99
N THR A 24 9.16 -12.28 8.00
CA THR A 24 10.62 -12.33 8.16
C THR A 24 11.27 -11.07 7.61
N LEU A 25 10.77 -10.55 6.48
CA LEU A 25 11.35 -9.40 5.78
C LEU A 25 11.22 -8.09 6.56
N LEU A 26 10.04 -7.78 7.07
CA LEU A 26 9.77 -6.48 7.70
C LEU A 26 10.51 -6.30 9.04
N PRO A 27 10.62 -7.31 9.93
CA PRO A 27 11.46 -7.20 11.13
C PRO A 27 12.93 -6.88 10.82
N ALA A 28 13.48 -7.43 9.73
CA ALA A 28 14.85 -7.14 9.31
C ALA A 28 15.01 -5.70 8.77
N LEU A 29 13.97 -5.12 8.19
CA LEU A 29 13.96 -3.74 7.68
C LEU A 29 13.70 -2.69 8.76
N LEU A 30 12.98 -3.03 9.82
CA LEU A 30 12.56 -2.11 10.88
C LEU A 30 13.68 -1.21 11.45
N PRO A 31 14.89 -1.74 11.77
CA PRO A 31 15.97 -0.91 12.29
C PRO A 31 16.42 0.22 11.34
N HIS A 32 16.25 0.02 10.03
CA HIS A 32 16.63 0.99 9.00
C HIS A 32 15.56 2.05 8.73
N LEU A 33 14.32 1.82 9.18
CA LEU A 33 13.18 2.74 9.01
C LEU A 33 12.99 3.68 10.20
N SER A 34 13.57 3.32 11.35
CA SER A 34 13.60 4.15 12.56
C SER A 34 14.53 5.36 12.39
N PRO A 35 14.20 6.55 12.94
CA PRO A 35 13.02 6.87 13.75
C PRO A 35 11.85 7.44 12.92
N HIS A 36 11.89 7.36 11.60
CA HIS A 36 10.93 8.06 10.75
C HIS A 36 9.60 7.30 10.58
N LEU A 37 9.64 5.97 10.67
CA LEU A 37 8.50 5.09 10.49
C LEU A 37 8.51 3.98 11.55
N THR A 38 7.39 3.82 12.25
CA THR A 38 7.15 2.72 13.19
C THR A 38 6.08 1.79 12.62
N LEU A 39 6.36 0.50 12.57
CA LEU A 39 5.40 -0.50 12.10
C LEU A 39 4.83 -1.30 13.27
N ASN A 40 3.51 -1.45 13.29
CA ASN A 40 2.83 -2.47 14.09
C ASN A 40 2.54 -3.66 13.17
N LEU A 41 3.22 -4.79 13.38
CA LEU A 41 3.08 -5.98 12.53
C LEU A 41 2.00 -6.92 13.10
N LEU A 42 1.03 -7.26 12.27
CA LEU A 42 -0.04 -8.23 12.54
C LEU A 42 0.12 -9.43 11.61
N ASN A 43 -0.47 -10.57 11.99
CA ASN A 43 -0.46 -11.79 11.18
C ASN A 43 0.96 -12.20 10.73
N VAL A 44 1.89 -12.14 11.67
CA VAL A 44 3.28 -12.54 11.50
C VAL A 44 3.37 -14.06 11.72
N ARG A 45 3.90 -14.79 10.75
CA ARG A 45 4.14 -16.23 10.89
C ARG A 45 5.27 -16.48 11.88
N PRO A 46 5.04 -17.22 12.99
CA PRO A 46 6.11 -17.57 13.91
C PRO A 46 7.11 -18.52 13.23
N PRO A 47 8.42 -18.35 13.45
CA PRO A 47 9.45 -19.14 12.76
C PRO A 47 9.47 -20.63 13.14
N LEU A 48 8.88 -21.03 14.28
CA LEU A 48 8.99 -22.39 14.84
C LEU A 48 7.70 -22.96 15.43
N CYS A 49 6.52 -22.44 15.09
CA CYS A 49 5.25 -22.94 15.64
C CYS A 49 4.44 -23.71 14.58
N PRO A 50 4.62 -25.04 14.46
CA PRO A 50 3.77 -25.89 13.60
C PRO A 50 2.29 -25.91 14.06
N GLU A 51 1.99 -25.44 15.26
CA GLU A 51 0.65 -25.38 15.85
C GLU A 51 -0.21 -24.22 15.31
N VAL A 52 0.41 -23.16 14.77
CA VAL A 52 -0.34 -22.10 14.08
C VAL A 52 -0.58 -22.57 12.65
N ASN A 53 -1.54 -23.48 12.50
CA ASN A 53 -1.99 -24.03 11.22
C ASN A 53 -2.87 -23.03 10.44
N THR A 54 -2.55 -21.74 10.52
CA THR A 54 -3.22 -20.71 9.71
C THR A 54 -2.54 -20.67 8.36
N ALA A 55 -3.32 -20.85 7.29
CA ALA A 55 -2.78 -20.80 5.94
C ALA A 55 -2.37 -19.36 5.58
N VAL A 56 -1.39 -19.23 4.69
CA VAL A 56 -1.01 -17.93 4.10
C VAL A 56 -2.22 -17.34 3.38
N ASN A 57 -2.46 -16.04 3.55
CA ASN A 57 -3.62 -15.31 3.00
C ASN A 57 -5.00 -15.80 3.49
N GLU A 58 -5.07 -16.59 4.57
CA GLU A 58 -6.36 -17.04 5.09
C GLU A 58 -7.08 -15.89 5.81
N LEU A 59 -8.17 -15.38 5.23
CA LEU A 59 -8.96 -14.26 5.78
C LEU A 59 -8.14 -13.00 6.13
N CYS A 60 -6.98 -12.85 5.49
CA CYS A 60 -6.03 -11.75 5.65
C CYS A 60 -5.27 -11.55 4.34
N GLY A 61 -4.46 -10.50 4.28
CA GLY A 61 -3.66 -10.15 3.12
C GLY A 61 -4.37 -9.26 2.10
N SER A 62 -3.58 -8.75 1.15
CA SER A 62 -3.98 -7.69 0.23
C SER A 62 -5.20 -8.07 -0.62
N GLU A 63 -5.25 -9.31 -1.14
CA GLU A 63 -6.38 -9.82 -1.93
C GLU A 63 -7.66 -9.94 -1.09
N PHE A 64 -7.58 -10.46 0.13
CA PHE A 64 -8.72 -10.55 1.03
C PHE A 64 -9.31 -9.16 1.29
N VAL A 65 -8.48 -8.19 1.66
CA VAL A 65 -8.93 -6.83 1.98
C VAL A 65 -9.49 -6.11 0.74
N GLN A 66 -8.86 -6.27 -0.43
CA GLN A 66 -9.33 -5.70 -1.70
C GLN A 66 -10.76 -6.19 -2.05
N ASN A 67 -10.98 -7.49 -1.91
CA ASN A 67 -12.21 -8.16 -2.33
C ASN A 67 -13.33 -8.02 -1.29
N SER A 68 -13.03 -8.28 -0.02
CA SER A 68 -14.02 -8.25 1.07
C SER A 68 -14.42 -6.83 1.47
N ARG A 69 -13.55 -5.84 1.25
CA ARG A 69 -13.71 -4.46 1.75
C ARG A 69 -13.90 -4.40 3.27
N THR A 70 -13.34 -5.37 3.99
CA THR A 70 -13.33 -5.42 5.46
C THR A 70 -11.92 -5.52 6.00
N VAL A 71 -11.76 -5.24 7.28
CA VAL A 71 -10.50 -5.45 7.99
C VAL A 71 -10.09 -6.93 7.96
N PRO A 72 -8.79 -7.25 7.87
CA PRO A 72 -8.31 -8.63 7.93
C PRO A 72 -8.56 -9.23 9.31
N LYS A 73 -8.74 -10.56 9.36
CA LYS A 73 -8.71 -11.27 10.63
C LYS A 73 -7.32 -11.18 11.23
N VAL A 74 -7.24 -10.88 12.52
CA VAL A 74 -5.97 -10.82 13.27
C VAL A 74 -5.79 -12.13 14.04
N TYR A 75 -4.82 -12.94 13.61
CA TYR A 75 -4.45 -14.21 14.23
C TYR A 75 -3.40 -14.03 15.33
N ASN A 76 -2.53 -13.03 15.16
CA ASN A 76 -1.51 -12.64 16.14
C ASN A 76 -1.10 -11.17 15.95
N GLY A 77 -0.44 -10.62 16.96
CA GLY A 77 -0.11 -9.20 17.06
C GLY A 77 -1.14 -8.40 17.85
N ASP A 78 -0.85 -7.12 18.09
CA ASP A 78 -1.71 -6.25 18.87
C ASP A 78 -2.71 -5.50 17.98
N ALA A 79 -3.91 -6.08 17.85
CA ALA A 79 -5.03 -5.49 17.12
C ALA A 79 -5.57 -4.20 17.75
N LYS A 80 -5.30 -3.94 19.04
CA LYS A 80 -5.76 -2.72 19.72
C LYS A 80 -4.94 -1.50 19.32
N ASN A 81 -3.75 -1.71 18.78
CA ASN A 81 -2.82 -0.65 18.38
C ASN A 81 -2.89 -0.39 16.87
N TRP A 82 -4.10 -0.29 16.32
CA TRP A 82 -4.30 0.05 14.92
C TRP A 82 -3.92 1.51 14.66
N ALA A 83 -3.00 1.74 13.74
CA ALA A 83 -2.75 3.07 13.21
C ALA A 83 -3.92 3.52 12.31
N ASP A 84 -4.11 4.83 12.18
CA ASP A 84 -5.14 5.41 11.31
C ASP A 84 -5.04 4.92 9.86
N LEU A 85 -3.84 4.57 9.41
CA LEU A 85 -3.55 3.95 8.13
C LEU A 85 -2.98 2.54 8.36
N ALA A 86 -3.53 1.57 7.64
CA ALA A 86 -3.04 0.21 7.60
C ALA A 86 -2.69 -0.20 6.17
N VAL A 87 -1.87 -1.23 6.04
CA VAL A 87 -1.54 -1.89 4.78
C VAL A 87 -1.64 -3.40 4.96
N SER A 88 -2.23 -4.09 4.00
CA SER A 88 -2.12 -5.54 3.88
C SER A 88 -1.22 -5.86 2.70
N VAL A 89 -0.28 -6.78 2.90
CA VAL A 89 0.52 -7.37 1.83
C VAL A 89 -0.03 -8.74 1.46
N ASP A 90 0.37 -9.33 0.34
CA ASP A 90 0.12 -10.76 0.09
C ASP A 90 1.28 -11.66 0.58
N GLY A 91 1.05 -12.97 0.48
CA GLY A 91 1.93 -14.01 0.99
C GLY A 91 3.38 -13.92 0.52
N ASP A 92 3.64 -13.51 -0.72
CA ASP A 92 4.97 -13.34 -1.32
C ASP A 92 5.43 -11.88 -1.44
N VAL A 93 4.61 -10.93 -0.98
CA VAL A 93 4.95 -9.51 -0.82
C VAL A 93 5.17 -8.79 -2.16
N ASP A 94 4.42 -9.18 -3.20
CA ASP A 94 4.41 -8.49 -4.50
C ASP A 94 3.19 -7.55 -4.68
N ARG A 95 2.19 -7.64 -3.79
CA ARG A 95 1.02 -6.74 -3.75
C ARG A 95 0.82 -6.12 -2.39
N ILE A 96 0.40 -4.87 -2.42
CA ILE A 96 -0.02 -4.12 -1.24
C ILE A 96 -1.35 -3.43 -1.48
N VAL A 97 -2.18 -3.35 -0.45
CA VAL A 97 -3.39 -2.52 -0.43
C VAL A 97 -3.40 -1.73 0.87
N PHE A 98 -3.47 -0.41 0.74
CA PHE A 98 -3.64 0.46 1.90
C PHE A 98 -5.12 0.60 2.23
N PHE A 99 -5.43 0.77 3.50
CA PHE A 99 -6.79 1.00 3.93
C PHE A 99 -6.83 1.76 5.25
N ARG A 100 -7.97 2.41 5.51
CA ARG A 100 -8.31 2.89 6.85
C ARG A 100 -9.44 2.04 7.39
N GLY A 101 -9.27 1.57 8.63
CA GLY A 101 -10.34 0.92 9.38
C GLY A 101 -11.54 1.85 9.48
N GLY A 102 -12.74 1.37 9.16
CA GLY A 102 -13.94 2.06 9.56
C GLY A 102 -14.01 2.03 11.09
N GLY A 103 -14.21 3.17 11.73
CA GLY A 103 -14.30 3.24 13.19
C GLY A 103 -15.41 2.36 13.78
N GLU A 104 -15.56 2.41 15.11
CA GLU A 104 -16.66 1.73 15.80
C GLU A 104 -18.01 2.04 15.12
N GLY A 105 -18.80 0.99 14.85
CA GLY A 105 -20.09 1.10 14.16
C GLY A 105 -20.07 0.88 12.64
N THR A 106 -18.91 0.76 12.00
CA THR A 106 -18.83 0.47 10.54
C THR A 106 -18.98 -1.01 10.17
N GLY A 107 -19.11 -1.89 11.17
CA GLY A 107 -19.14 -3.34 10.95
C GLY A 107 -17.84 -3.90 10.37
N GLY A 108 -16.70 -3.21 10.58
CA GLY A 108 -15.40 -3.62 10.06
C GLY A 108 -15.15 -3.27 8.59
N ARG A 109 -16.03 -2.49 7.95
CA ARG A 109 -15.81 -1.99 6.57
C ARG A 109 -14.61 -1.05 6.51
N VAL A 110 -13.85 -1.13 5.43
CA VAL A 110 -12.65 -0.30 5.25
C VAL A 110 -12.78 0.67 4.09
N THR A 111 -12.12 1.83 4.21
CA THR A 111 -11.89 2.72 3.07
C THR A 111 -10.60 2.28 2.39
N LEU A 112 -10.69 1.76 1.17
CA LEU A 112 -9.51 1.32 0.41
C LEU A 112 -8.74 2.46 -0.25
N PHE A 113 -7.43 2.26 -0.30
CA PHE A 113 -6.46 2.95 -1.13
C PHE A 113 -5.74 1.87 -1.94
N ASP A 114 -6.42 1.46 -3.01
CA ASP A 114 -5.99 0.43 -3.95
C ASP A 114 -4.89 0.93 -4.91
N GLY A 115 -4.47 0.06 -5.83
CA GLY A 115 -3.40 0.36 -6.79
C GLY A 115 -3.62 1.63 -7.61
N ASP A 116 -4.87 1.97 -7.94
CA ASP A 116 -5.19 3.21 -8.67
C ASP A 116 -4.92 4.46 -7.85
N ARG A 117 -5.27 4.44 -6.55
CA ARG A 117 -4.98 5.56 -5.65
C ARG A 117 -3.48 5.70 -5.40
N ILE A 118 -2.77 4.59 -5.23
CA ILE A 118 -1.31 4.57 -5.08
C ILE A 118 -0.64 5.14 -6.34
N ASN A 119 -1.05 4.67 -7.52
CA ASN A 119 -0.55 5.18 -8.81
C ASN A 119 -0.82 6.67 -8.96
N SER A 120 -2.06 7.10 -8.72
CA SER A 120 -2.44 8.53 -8.82
C SER A 120 -1.63 9.42 -7.87
N LEU A 121 -1.34 8.95 -6.66
CA LEU A 121 -0.53 9.67 -5.69
C LEU A 121 0.92 9.80 -6.15
N ILE A 122 1.54 8.69 -6.56
CA ILE A 122 2.94 8.65 -7.01
C ILE A 122 3.10 9.49 -8.27
N THR A 123 2.26 9.31 -9.29
CA THR A 123 2.32 10.08 -10.53
C THR A 123 2.15 11.57 -10.28
N GLY A 124 1.18 11.98 -9.46
CA GLY A 124 0.98 13.39 -9.12
C GLY A 124 2.14 13.99 -8.31
N TRP A 125 2.87 13.18 -7.54
CA TRP A 125 4.11 13.61 -6.91
C TRP A 125 5.23 13.79 -7.95
N ILE A 126 5.42 12.83 -8.86
CA ILE A 126 6.44 12.91 -9.93
C ILE A 126 6.20 14.13 -10.82
N VAL A 127 4.97 14.36 -11.27
CA VAL A 127 4.62 15.54 -12.10
C VAL A 127 5.07 16.85 -11.44
N ARG A 128 4.82 17.00 -10.13
CA ARG A 128 5.23 18.19 -9.38
C ARG A 128 6.75 18.27 -9.18
N ALA A 129 7.39 17.12 -8.94
CA ALA A 129 8.84 17.05 -8.77
C ALA A 129 9.59 17.41 -10.07
N THR A 130 9.03 17.07 -11.23
CA THR A 130 9.65 17.30 -12.54
C THR A 130 9.14 18.54 -13.27
N GLU A 131 8.21 19.30 -12.68
CA GLU A 131 7.49 20.40 -13.36
C GLU A 131 8.44 21.47 -13.91
N LYS A 132 9.52 21.75 -13.16
CA LYS A 132 10.53 22.78 -13.48
C LYS A 132 11.83 22.19 -14.00
N GLU A 133 11.90 20.87 -14.12
CA GLU A 133 13.11 20.15 -14.50
C GLU A 133 13.14 19.89 -16.01
N THR A 134 14.34 19.82 -16.56
CA THR A 134 14.56 19.50 -17.97
C THR A 134 15.61 18.42 -18.12
N TRP A 135 15.44 17.53 -19.10
CA TRP A 135 16.42 16.56 -19.52
C TRP A 135 16.89 16.89 -20.94
N GLU A 136 18.18 17.15 -21.12
CA GLU A 136 18.76 17.55 -22.43
C GLU A 136 18.03 18.74 -23.08
N GLY A 137 17.61 19.71 -22.26
CA GLY A 137 16.85 20.89 -22.70
C GLY A 137 15.38 20.62 -23.02
N ASN A 138 14.88 19.39 -22.86
CA ASN A 138 13.49 19.03 -23.08
C ASN A 138 12.72 18.91 -21.77
N LYS A 139 11.43 19.24 -21.80
CA LYS A 139 10.53 19.02 -20.67
C LYS A 139 10.39 17.52 -20.41
N ILE A 140 10.53 17.11 -19.15
CA ILE A 140 10.31 15.73 -18.74
C ILE A 140 8.82 15.40 -18.88
N ARG A 141 8.52 14.30 -19.60
CA ARG A 141 7.16 13.79 -19.78
C ARG A 141 6.89 12.67 -18.78
N VAL A 142 5.71 12.71 -18.16
CA VAL A 142 5.25 11.70 -17.21
C VAL A 142 4.03 11.03 -17.80
N GLY A 143 4.07 9.70 -17.88
CA GLY A 143 2.95 8.86 -18.30
C GLY A 143 2.49 7.95 -17.16
N ALA A 144 1.27 7.44 -17.27
CA ALA A 144 0.72 6.42 -16.39
C ALA A 144 0.18 5.25 -17.22
N VAL A 145 0.57 4.03 -16.86
CA VAL A 145 0.03 2.81 -17.46
C VAL A 145 -1.01 2.23 -16.51
N GLN A 146 -2.18 1.91 -17.05
CA GLN A 146 -3.32 1.36 -16.32
C GLN A 146 -3.83 0.11 -17.04
N THR A 147 -4.59 -0.72 -16.33
CA THR A 147 -5.31 -1.84 -16.96
C THR A 147 -6.79 -1.48 -17.13
N ALA A 148 -7.56 -2.34 -17.81
CA ALA A 148 -9.00 -2.17 -17.95
C ALA A 148 -9.77 -2.18 -16.61
N TYR A 149 -9.15 -2.68 -15.53
CA TYR A 149 -9.74 -2.70 -14.19
C TYR A 149 -9.59 -1.37 -13.44
N ALA A 150 -8.87 -0.40 -14.02
CA ALA A 150 -8.66 0.88 -13.39
C ALA A 150 -9.96 1.68 -13.25
N ASN A 151 -10.11 2.33 -12.10
CA ASN A 151 -11.22 3.22 -11.83
C ASN A 151 -11.19 4.42 -12.79
N SER A 152 -12.27 4.64 -13.55
CA SER A 152 -12.31 5.76 -14.52
C SER A 152 -12.04 7.14 -13.90
N ASN A 153 -12.31 7.33 -12.60
CA ASN A 153 -12.00 8.58 -11.90
C ASN A 153 -10.49 8.77 -11.67
N SER A 154 -9.70 7.69 -11.50
CA SER A 154 -8.24 7.79 -11.42
C SER A 154 -7.65 8.24 -12.76
N THR A 155 -8.13 7.67 -13.87
CA THR A 155 -7.75 8.09 -15.23
C THR A 155 -8.12 9.55 -15.49
N LYS A 156 -9.34 9.98 -15.09
CA LYS A 156 -9.76 11.39 -15.22
C LYS A 156 -8.87 12.33 -14.42
N TYR A 157 -8.54 11.96 -13.18
CA TYR A 157 -7.65 12.74 -12.32
C TYR A 157 -6.27 12.90 -12.95
N LEU A 158 -5.65 11.80 -13.39
CA LEU A 158 -4.32 11.81 -14.01
C LEU A 158 -4.28 12.66 -15.29
N ARG A 159 -5.29 12.53 -16.16
CA ARG A 159 -5.41 13.38 -17.35
C ARG A 159 -5.57 14.86 -17.00
N GLY A 160 -6.25 15.17 -15.90
CA GLY A 160 -6.35 16.54 -15.36
C GLY A 160 -5.01 17.14 -14.94
N LEU A 161 -4.00 16.31 -14.63
CA LEU A 161 -2.62 16.73 -14.36
C LEU A 161 -1.77 16.83 -15.64
N GLY A 162 -2.35 16.63 -16.82
CA GLY A 162 -1.63 16.60 -18.09
C GLY A 162 -0.83 15.31 -18.32
N VAL A 163 -1.15 14.23 -17.59
CA VAL A 163 -0.47 12.92 -17.73
C VAL A 163 -1.11 12.11 -18.85
N GLU A 164 -0.27 11.58 -19.74
CA GLU A 164 -0.69 10.61 -20.75
C GLU A 164 -1.03 9.27 -20.07
N CYS A 165 -2.24 8.76 -20.31
CA CYS A 165 -2.71 7.52 -19.70
C CYS A 165 -2.94 6.44 -20.78
N SER A 166 -2.19 5.34 -20.69
CA SER A 166 -2.29 4.19 -21.59
C SER A 166 -2.99 3.02 -20.90
N VAL A 167 -3.91 2.35 -21.60
CA VAL A 167 -4.61 1.17 -21.09
C VAL A 167 -4.03 -0.07 -21.77
N VAL A 168 -3.52 -1.01 -20.97
CA VAL A 168 -2.92 -2.27 -21.44
C VAL A 168 -3.69 -3.49 -20.92
N LYS A 169 -3.47 -4.65 -21.56
CA LYS A 169 -4.00 -5.93 -21.07
C LYS A 169 -3.38 -6.27 -19.70
N THR A 170 -4.08 -7.07 -18.90
CA THR A 170 -3.61 -7.46 -17.57
C THR A 170 -2.36 -8.33 -17.59
N GLY A 171 -1.52 -8.14 -16.58
CA GLY A 171 -0.25 -8.85 -16.37
C GLY A 171 0.93 -7.88 -16.38
N VAL A 172 1.78 -7.95 -15.36
CA VAL A 172 2.91 -7.00 -15.15
C VAL A 172 3.83 -6.91 -16.37
N ARG A 173 4.01 -8.02 -17.11
CA ARG A 173 4.81 -8.06 -18.36
C ARG A 173 4.29 -7.16 -19.48
N LEU A 174 3.05 -6.72 -19.42
CA LEU A 174 2.42 -5.86 -20.43
C LEU A 174 2.29 -4.41 -19.93
N VAL A 175 2.70 -4.14 -18.69
CA VAL A 175 2.68 -2.82 -18.03
C VAL A 175 4.04 -2.10 -18.17
N SER A 176 5.07 -2.78 -18.68
CA SER A 176 6.42 -2.26 -18.91
C SER A 176 6.61 -1.63 -20.29
#